data_AF-T0LHM6-F1
#
_entry.id   AF-T0LHM6-F1
#
_cell.length_a   1.000
_cell.length_b   1.000
_cell.length_c   1.000
_cell.angle_alpha   90.00
_cell.angle_beta   90.00
_cell.angle_gamma   90.00
#
_symmetry.space_group_name_H-M   'P 1'
#
loop_
_entity.id
_entity.type
_entity.pdbx_description
1 polymer ?
#
loop_
_entity_poly.entity_id
_entity_poly.type
_entity_poly.pdbx_seq_one_letter_code
_entity_poly.pdbx_strand_id
1 'polypeptide(L)'
;MRKIFWLVIILNFILLIPRFKANLSILKRNLAGEIRASNRMELNELLNAFDWLKRQKERRAIREDAVVVCRQPQFCYYYSGFRSINFPFTENQDVVFNALIQRDLIIAENTEPLCILYLNKVVFDSVKYFQLLYRTGGNPPILGIFAVKKDEVAKLLQAQQ
;
A
#
# COMPACT_ATOMS: atom_id res chain seq x y z
N MET A 1 16.35 -49.56 18.76
CA MET A 1 16.23 -48.54 17.70
C MET A 1 14.82 -47.94 17.59
N ARG A 2 13.76 -48.72 17.37
CA ARG A 2 12.38 -48.21 17.18
C ARG A 2 11.83 -47.32 18.33
N LYS A 3 12.12 -47.66 19.60
CA LYS A 3 11.71 -46.86 20.77
C LYS A 3 12.40 -45.50 20.86
N ILE A 4 13.69 -45.43 20.46
CA ILE A 4 14.48 -44.20 20.48
C ILE A 4 13.98 -43.24 19.39
N PHE A 5 13.65 -43.77 18.22
CA PHE A 5 13.07 -42.99 17.12
C PHE A 5 11.72 -42.35 17.50
N TRP A 6 10.81 -43.10 18.12
CA TRP A 6 9.54 -42.55 18.64
C TRP A 6 9.76 -41.48 19.71
N LEU A 7 10.76 -41.66 20.57
CA LEU A 7 11.08 -40.69 21.61
C LEU A 7 11.60 -39.38 21.00
N VAL A 8 12.43 -39.44 19.97
CA VAL A 8 12.89 -38.26 19.20
C VAL A 8 11.72 -37.56 18.52
N ILE A 9 10.79 -38.29 17.90
CA ILE A 9 9.59 -37.70 17.30
C ILE A 9 8.75 -36.97 18.35
N ILE A 10 8.45 -37.64 19.48
CA ILE A 10 7.64 -37.06 20.55
C ILE A 10 8.33 -35.81 21.12
N LEU A 11 9.64 -35.85 21.34
CA LEU A 11 10.39 -34.68 21.81
C LEU A 11 10.31 -33.51 20.83
N ASN A 12 10.43 -33.77 19.52
CA ASN A 12 10.28 -32.75 18.50
C ASN A 12 8.88 -32.12 18.51
N PHE A 13 7.82 -32.92 18.66
CA PHE A 13 6.46 -32.40 18.78
C PHE A 13 6.24 -31.62 20.07
N ILE A 14 6.77 -32.07 21.21
CA ILE A 14 6.69 -31.35 22.49
C ILE A 14 7.35 -29.98 22.39
N LEU A 15 8.48 -29.87 21.68
CA LEU A 15 9.17 -28.60 21.44
C LEU A 15 8.36 -27.63 20.55
N LEU A 16 7.39 -28.12 19.78
CA LEU A 16 6.49 -27.30 18.97
C LEU A 16 5.26 -26.80 19.74
N ILE A 17 4.88 -27.44 20.86
CA ILE A 17 3.70 -27.08 21.66
C ILE A 17 3.73 -25.61 22.14
N PRO A 18 4.84 -25.07 22.67
CA PRO A 18 4.89 -23.67 23.10
C PRO A 18 4.70 -22.70 21.92
N ARG A 19 5.28 -23.01 20.76
CA ARG A 19 5.16 -22.21 19.54
C ARG A 19 3.72 -22.24 18.99
N PHE A 20 3.06 -23.40 19.05
CA PHE A 20 1.66 -23.53 18.67
C PHE A 20 0.74 -22.74 19.61
N LYS A 21 0.94 -22.86 20.93
CA LYS A 21 0.16 -22.09 21.92
C LYS A 21 0.32 -20.58 21.74
N ALA A 22 1.55 -20.11 21.50
CA ALA A 22 1.82 -18.69 21.27
C ALA A 22 1.12 -18.13 20.01
N ASN A 23 0.94 -18.95 18.97
CA ASN A 23 0.32 -18.54 17.70
C ASN A 23 -1.17 -18.93 17.59
N LEU A 24 -1.75 -19.55 18.61
CA LEU A 24 -3.09 -20.12 18.55
C LEU A 24 -4.18 -19.05 18.36
N SER A 25 -3.97 -17.86 18.93
CA SER A 25 -4.88 -16.72 18.75
C SER A 25 -4.87 -16.20 17.31
N ILE A 26 -3.69 -16.06 16.70
CA ILE A 26 -3.52 -15.64 15.30
C ILE A 26 -4.13 -16.69 14.36
N LEU A 27 -3.86 -17.98 14.61
CA LEU A 27 -4.42 -19.09 13.84
C LEU A 27 -5.95 -19.11 13.88
N LYS A 28 -6.55 -18.93 15.06
CA LYS A 28 -8.01 -18.86 15.21
C LYS A 28 -8.61 -17.69 14.43
N ARG A 29 -7.99 -16.52 14.49
CA ARG A 29 -8.45 -15.32 13.76
C ARG A 29 -8.30 -15.49 12.25
N ASN A 30 -7.20 -16.08 11.78
CA ASN A 30 -7.02 -16.42 10.37
C ASN A 30 -8.06 -17.44 9.88
N LEU A 31 -8.35 -18.49 10.66
CA LEU A 31 -9.40 -19.47 10.35
C LEU A 31 -10.81 -18.85 10.36
N ALA A 32 -11.04 -17.82 11.16
CA ALA A 32 -12.27 -17.04 11.16
C ALA A 32 -12.40 -16.08 9.95
N GLY A 33 -11.41 -16.07 9.04
CA GLY A 33 -11.41 -15.21 7.86
C GLY A 33 -11.00 -13.76 8.15
N GLU A 34 -10.42 -13.46 9.32
CA GLU A 34 -9.90 -12.13 9.59
C GLU A 34 -8.64 -11.87 8.75
N ILE A 35 -8.83 -11.14 7.65
CA ILE A 35 -7.79 -10.79 6.65
C ILE A 35 -6.53 -10.17 7.29
N ARG A 36 -6.63 -9.61 8.50
CA ARG A 36 -5.56 -8.83 9.15
C ARG A 36 -4.74 -9.59 10.19
N ALA A 37 -5.14 -10.79 10.60
CA ALA A 37 -4.63 -11.36 11.86
C ALA A 37 -3.16 -11.83 11.81
N SER A 38 -2.62 -12.18 10.63
CA SER A 38 -1.20 -12.50 10.44
C SER A 38 -0.46 -11.53 9.52
N ASN A 39 -1.05 -10.39 9.18
CA ASN A 39 -0.43 -9.46 8.26
C ASN A 39 0.73 -8.73 8.92
N ARG A 40 1.78 -8.48 8.13
CA ARG A 40 2.83 -7.53 8.49
C ARG A 40 2.22 -6.14 8.65
N MET A 41 2.84 -5.30 9.48
CA MET A 41 2.41 -3.92 9.73
C MET A 41 2.20 -3.14 8.42
N GLU A 42 3.11 -3.28 7.46
CA GLU A 42 3.09 -2.63 6.15
C GLU A 42 1.83 -2.96 5.35
N LEU A 43 1.45 -4.24 5.32
CA LEU A 43 0.23 -4.69 4.64
C LEU A 43 -1.03 -4.19 5.35
N ASN A 44 -1.03 -4.13 6.68
CA ASN A 44 -2.16 -3.56 7.43
C ASN A 44 -2.31 -2.05 7.16
N GLU A 45 -1.22 -1.31 7.06
CA GLU A 45 -1.24 0.10 6.70
C GLU A 45 -1.74 0.32 5.27
N LEU A 46 -1.31 -0.50 4.31
CA LEU A 46 -1.82 -0.47 2.94
C LEU A 46 -3.34 -0.74 2.90
N LEU A 47 -3.82 -1.74 3.65
CA LEU A 47 -5.25 -2.02 3.75
C LEU A 47 -6.03 -0.88 4.43
N ASN A 48 -5.45 -0.22 5.44
CA ASN A 48 -6.05 0.96 6.07
C ASN A 48 -6.18 2.13 5.07
N ALA A 49 -5.19 2.30 4.19
CA ALA A 49 -5.23 3.30 3.13
C ALA A 49 -6.33 3.00 2.10
N PHE A 50 -6.50 1.73 1.73
CA PHE A 50 -7.58 1.31 0.82
C PHE A 50 -8.96 1.47 1.46
N ASP A 51 -9.12 1.15 2.74
CA ASP A 51 -10.35 1.42 3.49
C ASP A 51 -10.64 2.92 3.59
N TRP A 52 -9.60 3.75 3.75
CA TRP A 52 -9.76 5.19 3.71
C TRP A 52 -10.27 5.65 2.34
N LEU A 53 -9.68 5.17 1.24
CA LEU A 53 -10.16 5.45 -0.11
C LEU A 53 -11.60 5.02 -0.31
N LYS A 54 -11.94 3.77 0.06
CA LYS A 54 -13.31 3.26 0.00
C LYS A 54 -14.30 4.19 0.69
N ARG A 55 -13.98 4.63 1.92
CA ARG A 55 -14.82 5.59 2.67
C ARG A 55 -14.94 6.94 1.98
N GLN A 56 -13.86 7.46 1.37
CA GLN A 56 -13.96 8.70 0.60
C GLN A 56 -14.86 8.55 -0.64
N LYS A 57 -14.83 7.39 -1.29
CA LYS A 57 -15.72 7.06 -2.40
C LYS A 57 -17.18 7.01 -1.96
N GLU A 58 -17.47 6.27 -0.89
CA GLU A 58 -18.81 6.13 -0.31
C GLU A 58 -19.39 7.48 0.13
N ARG A 59 -18.54 8.37 0.64
CA ARG A 59 -18.90 9.75 1.02
C ARG A 59 -19.00 10.71 -0.15
N ARG A 60 -18.68 10.27 -1.37
CA ARG A 60 -18.59 11.11 -2.58
C ARG A 60 -17.64 12.31 -2.42
N ALA A 61 -16.64 12.17 -1.55
CA ALA A 61 -15.60 13.19 -1.36
C ALA A 61 -14.56 13.16 -2.50
N ILE A 62 -14.44 12.02 -3.18
CA ILE A 62 -13.59 11.81 -4.35
C ILE A 62 -14.50 11.33 -5.48
N ARG A 63 -14.30 11.85 -6.69
CA ARG A 63 -15.05 11.46 -7.90
C ARG A 63 -14.94 9.96 -8.14
N GLU A 64 -16.05 9.30 -8.50
CA GLU A 64 -16.09 7.85 -8.69
C GLU A 64 -15.19 7.34 -9.83
N ASP A 65 -14.92 8.18 -10.81
CA ASP A 65 -14.08 7.90 -11.98
C ASP A 65 -12.59 8.23 -11.75
N ALA A 66 -12.22 8.68 -10.55
CA ALA A 66 -10.85 9.00 -10.21
C ALA A 66 -9.92 7.78 -10.40
N VAL A 67 -8.73 8.04 -10.95
CA VAL A 67 -7.70 7.03 -11.19
C VAL A 67 -6.59 7.16 -10.17
N VAL A 68 -6.31 6.04 -9.48
CA VAL A 68 -5.28 5.91 -8.45
C VAL A 68 -4.02 5.29 -9.04
N VAL A 69 -2.88 5.95 -8.87
CA VAL A 69 -1.56 5.36 -9.15
C VAL A 69 -1.04 4.68 -7.89
N CYS A 70 -0.69 3.40 -7.97
CA CYS A 70 -0.07 2.67 -6.87
C CYS A 70 0.73 1.47 -7.40
N ARG A 71 1.56 0.85 -6.55
CA ARG A 71 2.34 -0.35 -6.90
C ARG A 71 1.47 -1.58 -7.15
N GLN A 72 0.33 -1.68 -6.46
CA GLN A 72 -0.55 -2.86 -6.48
C GLN A 72 -1.96 -2.49 -6.96
N PRO A 73 -2.16 -2.18 -8.26
CA PRO A 73 -3.42 -1.65 -8.77
C PRO A 73 -4.57 -2.64 -8.59
N GLN A 74 -4.38 -3.92 -8.91
CA GLN A 74 -5.45 -4.93 -8.76
C GLN A 74 -5.95 -5.02 -7.31
N PHE A 75 -5.04 -4.93 -6.35
CA PHE A 75 -5.36 -4.97 -4.92
C PHE A 75 -6.09 -3.68 -4.51
N CYS A 76 -5.62 -2.52 -4.96
CA CYS A 76 -6.29 -1.25 -4.75
C CYS A 76 -7.73 -1.24 -5.32
N TYR A 77 -7.94 -1.75 -6.53
CA TYR A 77 -9.26 -1.84 -7.16
C TYR A 77 -10.19 -2.74 -6.35
N TYR A 78 -9.72 -3.93 -5.97
CA TYR A 78 -10.53 -4.90 -5.22
C TYR A 78 -11.02 -4.35 -3.87
N TYR A 79 -10.17 -3.64 -3.12
CA TYR A 79 -10.53 -3.12 -1.80
C TYR A 79 -11.23 -1.76 -1.82
N SER A 80 -10.77 -0.83 -2.67
CA SER A 80 -11.28 0.55 -2.67
C SER A 80 -12.37 0.80 -3.70
N GLY A 81 -12.45 -0.04 -4.74
CA GLY A 81 -13.33 0.16 -5.89
C GLY A 81 -12.89 1.28 -6.85
N PHE A 82 -11.75 1.93 -6.63
CA PHE A 82 -11.21 2.92 -7.58
C PHE A 82 -10.46 2.25 -8.71
N ARG A 83 -10.58 2.82 -9.93
CA ARG A 83 -9.71 2.46 -11.04
C ARG A 83 -8.27 2.76 -10.63
N SER A 84 -7.38 1.83 -10.94
CA SER A 84 -6.01 1.91 -10.48
C SER A 84 -5.03 1.45 -11.55
N ILE A 85 -3.86 2.06 -11.57
CA ILE A 85 -2.78 1.74 -12.50
C ILE A 85 -1.44 1.72 -11.79
N ASN A 86 -0.47 1.02 -12.38
CA ASN A 86 0.92 1.10 -11.96
C ASN A 86 1.53 2.45 -12.37
N PHE A 87 2.49 2.93 -11.58
CA PHE A 87 3.42 3.95 -12.04
C PHE A 87 4.46 3.32 -12.99
N PRO A 88 5.08 4.11 -13.89
CA PRO A 88 6.18 3.63 -14.73
C PRO A 88 7.40 3.28 -13.85
N PHE A 89 7.85 2.02 -13.87
CA PHE A 89 9.06 1.59 -13.17
C PHE A 89 10.31 1.97 -13.97
N THR A 90 10.66 3.26 -13.98
CA THR A 90 11.79 3.80 -14.76
C THR A 90 12.56 4.85 -13.99
N GLU A 91 13.86 4.95 -14.28
CA GLU A 91 14.75 6.01 -13.79
C GLU A 91 14.47 7.37 -14.44
N ASN A 92 13.76 7.40 -15.57
CA ASN A 92 13.37 8.64 -16.22
C ASN A 92 12.26 9.34 -15.42
N GLN A 93 12.66 10.30 -14.60
CA GLN A 93 11.76 11.05 -13.72
C GLN A 93 10.69 11.85 -14.48
N ASP A 94 10.97 12.32 -15.69
CA ASP A 94 9.99 13.05 -16.49
C ASP A 94 8.86 12.14 -16.96
N VAL A 95 9.18 10.90 -17.33
CA VAL A 95 8.17 9.88 -17.71
C VAL A 95 7.28 9.55 -16.52
N VAL A 96 7.88 9.36 -15.34
CA VAL A 96 7.13 9.12 -14.11
C VAL A 96 6.26 10.33 -13.78
N PHE A 97 6.82 11.53 -13.76
CA PHE A 97 6.11 12.77 -13.46
C PHE A 97 4.92 12.99 -14.38
N ASN A 98 5.12 12.87 -15.70
CA ASN A 98 4.06 13.01 -16.69
C ASN A 98 2.95 11.95 -16.49
N ALA A 99 3.32 10.72 -16.14
CA ALA A 99 2.34 9.69 -15.81
C ALA A 99 1.56 10.01 -14.52
N LEU A 100 2.18 10.62 -13.52
CA LEU A 100 1.54 10.98 -12.25
C LEU A 100 0.57 12.15 -12.40
N ILE A 101 0.97 13.25 -13.06
CA ILE A 101 0.13 14.46 -13.17
C ILE A 101 -1.15 14.26 -13.99
N GLN A 102 -1.16 13.26 -14.88
CA GLN A 102 -2.34 12.88 -15.66
C GLN A 102 -3.36 12.06 -14.84
N ARG A 103 -3.11 11.79 -13.57
CA ARG A 103 -3.94 10.96 -12.69
C ARG A 103 -4.45 11.78 -11.52
N ASP A 104 -5.35 11.21 -10.73
CA ASP A 104 -6.09 11.98 -9.71
C ASP A 104 -5.49 11.76 -8.33
N LEU A 105 -5.10 10.53 -8.05
CA LEU A 105 -4.58 10.11 -6.76
C LEU A 105 -3.31 9.28 -6.93
N ILE A 106 -2.41 9.39 -5.96
CA ILE A 106 -1.12 8.68 -5.93
C ILE A 106 -0.95 8.10 -4.53
N ILE A 107 -0.69 6.79 -4.44
CA ILE A 107 -0.30 6.13 -3.20
C ILE A 107 1.21 5.96 -3.21
N ALA A 108 1.89 6.72 -2.36
CA ALA A 108 3.34 6.64 -2.17
C ALA A 108 3.64 5.75 -0.97
N GLU A 109 4.30 4.61 -1.21
CA GLU A 109 4.70 3.63 -0.20
C GLU A 109 6.19 3.81 0.14
N ASN A 110 6.52 3.88 1.42
CA ASN A 110 7.88 4.15 1.94
C ASN A 110 8.61 2.88 2.43
N THR A 111 8.04 1.71 2.15
CA THR A 111 8.59 0.40 2.52
C THR A 111 9.20 -0.34 1.34
N GLU A 112 8.82 0.05 0.12
CA GLU A 112 9.18 -0.68 -1.10
C GLU A 112 10.25 0.07 -1.90
N PRO A 113 11.44 -0.53 -2.15
CA PRO A 113 12.58 0.16 -2.76
C PRO A 113 12.26 0.86 -4.09
N LEU A 114 11.49 0.21 -4.97
CA LEU A 114 11.11 0.78 -6.27
C LEU A 114 10.18 1.99 -6.12
N CYS A 115 9.31 1.99 -5.10
CA CYS A 115 8.46 3.14 -4.82
C CYS A 115 9.33 4.29 -4.29
N ILE A 116 10.25 4.01 -3.37
CA ILE A 116 11.16 5.01 -2.82
C ILE A 116 12.00 5.67 -3.91
N LEU A 117 12.60 4.88 -4.80
CA LEU A 117 13.53 5.35 -5.83
C LEU A 117 12.84 6.10 -6.98
N TYR A 118 11.70 5.61 -7.45
CA TYR A 118 11.09 6.12 -8.69
C TYR A 118 9.84 6.97 -8.43
N LEU A 119 8.95 6.51 -7.55
CA LEU A 119 7.68 7.19 -7.29
C LEU A 119 7.83 8.33 -6.28
N ASN A 120 8.30 8.00 -5.08
CA ASN A 120 8.38 8.92 -3.95
C ASN A 120 9.35 10.06 -4.27
N LYS A 121 10.47 9.76 -4.93
CA LYS A 121 11.41 10.77 -5.42
C LYS A 121 10.70 11.85 -6.25
N VAL A 122 9.92 11.45 -7.26
CA VAL A 122 9.19 12.39 -8.12
C VAL A 122 8.10 13.14 -7.36
N VAL A 123 7.34 12.45 -6.50
CA VAL A 123 6.30 13.10 -5.67
C VAL A 123 6.89 14.18 -4.77
N PHE A 124 8.04 13.90 -4.13
CA PHE A 124 8.68 14.85 -3.22
C PHE A 124 9.43 15.98 -3.95
N ASP A 125 10.14 15.68 -5.04
CA ASP A 125 10.84 16.69 -5.85
C ASP A 125 9.82 17.65 -6.52
N SER A 126 8.59 17.19 -6.73
CA SER A 126 7.52 17.94 -7.41
C SER A 126 6.30 18.23 -6.51
N VAL A 127 6.52 18.38 -5.20
CA VAL A 127 5.46 18.52 -4.18
C VAL A 127 4.46 19.65 -4.45
N LYS A 128 4.84 20.69 -5.21
CA LYS A 128 3.90 21.77 -5.58
C LYS A 128 2.65 21.26 -6.29
N TYR A 129 2.76 20.18 -7.08
CA TYR A 129 1.66 19.59 -7.85
C TYR A 129 0.84 18.55 -7.09
N PHE A 130 1.24 18.21 -5.86
CA PHE A 130 0.63 17.14 -5.09
C PHE A 130 0.15 17.65 -3.73
N GLN A 131 -1.03 17.23 -3.31
CA GLN A 131 -1.62 17.56 -2.01
C GLN A 131 -1.77 16.29 -1.19
N LEU A 132 -1.12 16.21 -0.04
CA LEU A 132 -1.30 15.10 0.88
C LEU A 132 -2.74 15.10 1.44
N LEU A 133 -3.48 14.01 1.22
CA LEU A 133 -4.83 13.81 1.75
C LEU A 133 -4.86 12.86 2.95
N TYR A 134 -3.97 11.88 2.95
CA TYR A 134 -3.91 10.85 3.98
C TYR A 134 -2.46 10.41 4.19
N ARG A 135 -2.09 10.11 5.43
CA ARG A 135 -0.84 9.44 5.77
C ARG A 135 -1.10 8.44 6.88
N THR A 136 -0.33 7.37 6.88
CA THR A 136 -0.31 6.43 8.01
C THR A 136 0.53 6.99 9.14
N GLY A 137 0.44 6.35 10.31
CA GLY A 137 1.26 6.69 11.46
C GLY A 137 2.76 6.46 11.22
N GLY A 138 3.58 6.98 12.14
CA GLY A 138 5.04 6.84 12.11
C GLY A 138 5.78 8.10 11.65
N ASN A 139 7.08 8.13 11.90
CA ASN A 139 8.01 9.15 11.39
C ASN A 139 9.31 8.48 10.92
N PRO A 140 9.55 8.32 9.60
CA PRO A 140 8.66 8.74 8.49
C PRO A 140 7.38 7.89 8.38
N PRO A 141 6.31 8.40 7.74
CA PRO A 141 5.10 7.62 7.49
C PRO A 141 5.38 6.45 6.54
N ILE A 142 4.71 5.32 6.78
CA ILE A 142 4.78 4.11 5.95
C ILE A 142 4.19 4.34 4.56
N LEU A 143 3.08 5.07 4.45
CA LEU A 143 2.54 5.50 3.16
C LEU A 143 1.82 6.85 3.24
N GLY A 144 1.67 7.49 2.08
CA GLY A 144 0.85 8.68 1.89
C GLY A 144 -0.03 8.57 0.66
N ILE A 145 -1.23 9.14 0.73
CA ILE A 145 -2.11 9.33 -0.43
C ILE A 145 -2.11 10.81 -0.79
N PHE A 146 -1.75 11.10 -2.04
CA PHE A 146 -1.68 12.43 -2.58
C PHE A 146 -2.74 12.62 -3.66
N ALA A 147 -3.39 13.78 -3.69
CA ALA A 147 -4.17 14.24 -4.82
C ALA A 147 -3.33 15.11 -5.75
N VAL A 148 -3.56 15.01 -7.04
CA VAL A 148 -2.95 15.90 -8.03
C VAL A 148 -3.69 17.23 -8.08
N LYS A 149 -2.98 18.34 -7.88
CA LYS A 149 -3.50 19.70 -7.98
C LYS A 149 -3.66 20.09 -9.45
N LYS A 150 -4.85 19.82 -10.01
CA LYS A 150 -5.13 19.97 -11.44
C LYS A 150 -4.97 21.42 -11.94
N ASP A 151 -5.21 22.39 -11.08
CA ASP A 151 -4.98 23.81 -11.30
C ASP A 151 -3.49 24.14 -11.49
N GLU A 152 -2.62 23.64 -10.62
CA GLU A 152 -1.17 23.82 -10.75
C GLU A 152 -0.61 23.09 -11.98
N VAL A 153 -1.14 21.90 -12.28
CA VAL A 153 -0.76 21.16 -13.50
C VAL A 153 -1.20 21.91 -14.76
N ALA A 154 -2.41 22.50 -14.76
CA ALA A 154 -2.89 23.28 -15.91
C ALA A 154 -1.98 24.49 -16.20
N LYS A 155 -1.51 25.20 -15.16
CA LYS A 155 -0.54 26.31 -15.30
C LYS A 155 0.78 25.84 -15.90
N LEU A 156 1.28 24.67 -15.48
CA LEU A 156 2.50 24.07 -16.03
C LEU A 156 2.35 23.77 -17.53
N LEU A 157 1.25 23.12 -17.92
CA LEU A 157 1.03 22.73 -19.30
C LEU A 157 0.83 23.94 -20.23
N GLN A 158 0.22 25.02 -19.73
CA GLN A 158 0.12 26.28 -20.47
C GLN A 158 1.47 26.97 -20.68
N ALA A 159 2.38 26.89 -19.70
CA ALA A 159 3.72 27.49 -19.81
C ALA A 159 4.67 26.71 -20.75
N GLN A 160 4.31 25.50 -21.15
CA GLN A 160 5.09 24.64 -22.05
C GLN A 160 4.62 24.72 -23.52
N GLN A 161 3.50 25.40 -23.78
CA GLN A 161 2.96 25.67 -25.12
C GLN A 161 3.49 27.00 -25.64
#